data_AF-A0A8H3MEZ6-F1
#
_entry.id   AF-A0A8H3MEZ6-F1
#
_cell.length_a   1.000
_cell.length_b   1.000
_cell.length_c   1.000
_cell.angle_alpha   90.00
_cell.angle_beta   90.00
_cell.angle_gamma   90.00
#
_symmetry.space_group_name_H-M   'P 1'
#
loop_
_entity.id
_entity.type
_entity.pdbx_description
1 polymer ?
#
loop_
_entity_poly.entity_id
_entity_poly.type
_entity_poly.pdbx_seq_one_letter_code
_entity_poly.pdbx_strand_id
1 'polypeptide(L)'
;MAYGSYSNMSQSIEKPEYIKDYLNLARDDPIPIACIEKIERLARSIAINVVGDHTYISKSPAQRRITLTFTNGHYSLLPNPDRKHPSFECKRPKKPITYRENEVKDTVEIYNGKEIQSTTASSQQFQKLKFSKNYSFVPAKRQELLEKAYIRINAERDAFLQETKKLGIPIDISLLDWNIKKTALWLFEKLSVGIPANEPLDAFEAQWISKAMMGGIIWAQNN
;
A
#
# COMPACT_ATOMS: atom_id res chain seq x y z
N MET A 1 1.60 -7.88 2.38
CA MET A 1 2.03 -9.14 1.76
C MET A 1 3.54 -9.06 1.61
N ALA A 2 4.29 -10.00 2.20
CA ALA A 2 5.76 -9.94 2.25
C ALA A 2 6.44 -10.11 0.90
N TYR A 3 5.75 -10.68 -0.08
CA TYR A 3 6.25 -10.88 -1.45
C TYR A 3 5.83 -9.76 -2.41
N GLY A 4 4.97 -8.83 -1.97
CA GLY A 4 4.42 -7.79 -2.83
C GLY A 4 3.31 -8.30 -3.76
N SER A 5 3.67 -9.19 -4.68
CA SER A 5 2.79 -9.89 -5.62
C SER A 5 2.91 -11.41 -5.47
N TYR A 6 1.89 -12.13 -5.96
CA TYR A 6 1.90 -13.60 -6.01
C TYR A 6 3.06 -14.15 -6.85
N SER A 7 3.46 -13.44 -7.91
CA SER A 7 4.57 -13.85 -8.79
C SER A 7 5.92 -13.97 -8.06
N ASN A 8 6.09 -13.26 -6.95
CA ASN A 8 7.33 -13.26 -6.19
C ASN A 8 7.33 -14.28 -5.04
N MET A 9 6.19 -14.94 -4.81
CA MET A 9 6.02 -15.94 -3.76
C MET A 9 6.75 -17.22 -4.14
N SER A 10 7.40 -17.87 -3.17
CA SER A 10 8.01 -19.18 -3.42
C SER A 10 6.95 -20.21 -3.78
N GLN A 11 7.19 -21.00 -4.83
CA GLN A 11 6.29 -22.06 -5.30
C GLN A 11 5.93 -23.04 -4.16
N SER A 12 6.87 -23.29 -3.23
CA SER A 12 6.67 -24.20 -2.10
C SER A 12 5.59 -23.76 -1.11
N ILE A 13 5.20 -22.48 -1.11
CA ILE A 13 4.21 -21.90 -0.19
C ILE A 13 3.07 -21.19 -0.95
N GLU A 14 3.04 -21.30 -2.27
CA GLU A 14 2.06 -20.62 -3.12
C GLU A 14 0.63 -21.01 -2.75
N LYS A 15 0.45 -22.28 -2.40
CA LYS A 15 -0.85 -22.87 -2.06
C LYS A 15 -0.86 -23.42 -0.64
N PRO A 16 -1.98 -23.26 0.10
CA PRO A 16 -2.12 -23.83 1.44
C PRO A 16 -1.89 -25.35 1.47
N GLU A 17 -2.31 -26.05 0.40
CA GLU A 17 -2.18 -27.51 0.29
C GLU A 17 -0.71 -27.95 0.38
N TYR A 18 0.21 -27.24 -0.27
CA TYR A 18 1.63 -27.60 -0.23
C TYR A 18 2.24 -27.48 1.17
N ILE A 19 1.78 -26.50 1.94
CA ILE A 19 2.19 -26.31 3.33
C ILE A 19 1.63 -27.45 4.19
N LYS A 20 0.37 -27.84 3.97
CA LYS A 20 -0.30 -28.92 4.70
C LYS A 20 0.33 -30.27 4.43
N ASP A 21 0.59 -30.58 3.16
CA ASP A 21 1.26 -31.81 2.74
C ASP A 21 2.66 -31.90 3.35
N TYR A 22 3.44 -30.81 3.33
CA TYR A 22 4.77 -30.77 3.95
C TYR A 22 4.75 -31.00 5.47
N LEU A 23 3.67 -30.59 6.14
CA LEU A 23 3.49 -30.77 7.57
C LEU A 23 2.83 -32.11 7.95
N ASN A 24 2.43 -32.93 6.96
CA ASN A 24 1.61 -34.13 7.14
C ASN A 24 0.32 -33.85 7.93
N LEU A 25 -0.36 -32.75 7.60
CA LEU A 25 -1.63 -32.35 8.21
C LEU A 25 -2.78 -32.56 7.23
N ALA A 26 -3.96 -32.92 7.73
CA ALA A 26 -5.16 -32.91 6.90
C ALA A 26 -5.55 -31.48 6.51
N ARG A 27 -6.39 -31.37 5.47
CA ARG A 27 -6.84 -30.08 4.93
C ARG A 27 -7.46 -29.17 6.00
N ASP A 28 -8.24 -29.74 6.89
CA ASP A 28 -9.04 -29.02 7.89
C ASP A 28 -8.34 -28.91 9.27
N ASP A 29 -7.20 -29.58 9.46
CA ASP A 29 -6.47 -29.51 10.73
C ASP A 29 -5.96 -28.08 10.96
N PRO A 30 -5.89 -27.57 12.19
CA PRO A 30 -5.18 -26.33 12.47
C PRO A 30 -3.66 -26.52 12.29
N ILE A 31 -2.93 -25.44 11.98
CA ILE A 31 -1.45 -25.48 11.96
C ILE A 31 -0.95 -25.23 13.39
N PRO A 32 -0.20 -26.16 14.01
CA PRO A 32 0.36 -25.92 15.33
C PRO A 32 1.49 -24.89 15.29
N ILE A 33 1.66 -24.12 16.36
CA ILE A 33 2.74 -23.13 16.46
C ILE A 33 4.14 -23.75 16.36
N ALA A 34 4.32 -24.99 16.83
CA ALA A 34 5.57 -25.73 16.71
C ALA A 34 5.98 -26.00 15.25
N CYS A 35 5.05 -25.90 14.30
CA CYS A 35 5.32 -26.10 12.88
C CYS A 35 5.81 -24.84 12.16
N ILE A 36 5.76 -23.66 12.79
CA ILE A 36 6.16 -22.40 12.16
C ILE A 36 7.63 -22.45 11.72
N GLU A 37 8.52 -22.99 12.56
CA GLU A 37 9.93 -23.14 12.20
C GLU A 37 10.13 -24.01 10.94
N LYS A 38 9.31 -25.07 10.78
CA LYS A 38 9.35 -25.92 9.59
C LYS A 38 8.89 -25.16 8.34
N ILE A 39 7.86 -24.31 8.48
CA ILE A 39 7.35 -23.47 7.39
C ILE A 39 8.42 -22.44 6.96
N GLU A 40 9.14 -21.86 7.91
CA GLU A 40 10.25 -20.94 7.61
C GLU A 40 11.36 -21.63 6.82
N ARG A 41 11.72 -22.87 7.22
CA ARG A 41 12.71 -23.68 6.48
C ARG A 41 12.23 -24.05 5.08
N LEU A 42 10.94 -24.27 4.89
CA LEU A 42 10.34 -24.53 3.58
C LEU A 42 10.41 -23.28 2.68
N ALA A 43 10.06 -22.11 3.24
CA ALA A 43 10.01 -20.86 2.50
C ALA A 43 11.42 -20.29 2.21
N ARG A 44 12.39 -20.49 3.12
CA ARG A 44 13.78 -19.97 3.14
C ARG A 44 13.96 -18.46 3.02
N SER A 45 12.93 -17.75 2.62
CA SER A 45 12.95 -16.36 2.19
C SER A 45 12.16 -15.44 3.11
N ILE A 46 11.55 -15.98 4.18
CA ILE A 46 10.76 -15.23 5.16
C ILE A 46 11.13 -15.67 6.58
N ALA A 47 11.03 -14.72 7.50
CA ALA A 47 10.98 -14.89 8.93
C ALA A 47 9.55 -14.58 9.41
N ILE A 48 8.99 -15.45 10.23
CA ILE A 48 7.60 -15.42 10.72
C ILE A 48 7.64 -15.21 12.23
N ASN A 49 7.17 -14.06 12.67
CA ASN A 49 6.88 -13.78 14.07
C ASN A 49 5.41 -14.07 14.35
N VAL A 50 5.11 -14.63 15.52
CA VAL A 50 3.74 -14.88 15.99
C VAL A 50 3.58 -14.19 17.34
N VAL A 51 2.46 -13.47 17.52
CA VAL A 51 2.10 -12.74 18.74
C VAL A 51 0.65 -13.06 19.08
N GLY A 52 0.28 -13.12 20.37
CA GLY A 52 -1.10 -13.40 20.80
C GLY A 52 -1.11 -14.34 21.99
N ASP A 53 -1.93 -15.40 21.92
CA ASP A 53 -2.01 -16.43 22.97
C ASP A 53 -0.66 -17.13 23.18
N HIS A 54 0.12 -17.22 22.09
CA HIS A 54 1.49 -17.69 22.10
C HIS A 54 2.38 -16.72 21.32
N THR A 55 3.61 -16.58 21.80
CA THR A 55 4.62 -15.73 21.16
C THR A 55 5.73 -16.62 20.59
N TYR A 56 6.03 -16.43 19.30
CA TYR A 56 7.17 -17.03 18.62
C TYR A 56 7.93 -15.92 17.89
N ILE A 57 9.22 -15.79 18.19
CA ILE A 57 10.11 -14.86 17.49
C ILE A 57 11.04 -15.68 16.61
N SER A 58 11.02 -15.39 15.32
CA SER A 58 11.84 -16.10 14.35
C SER A 58 13.33 -15.85 14.60
N LYS A 59 14.14 -16.92 14.45
CA LYS A 59 15.61 -16.85 14.43
C LYS A 59 16.18 -16.83 13.01
N SER A 60 15.31 -16.81 11.99
CA SER A 60 15.73 -16.86 10.59
C SER A 60 16.50 -15.58 10.20
N PRO A 61 17.60 -15.70 9.43
CA PRO A 61 18.33 -14.54 8.90
C PRO A 61 17.61 -13.88 7.71
N ALA A 62 16.42 -14.37 7.34
CA ALA A 62 15.66 -13.82 6.21
C ALA A 62 15.33 -12.34 6.43
N GLN A 63 15.60 -11.53 5.40
CA GLN A 63 15.32 -10.09 5.42
C GLN A 63 13.83 -9.77 5.44
N ARG A 64 12.98 -10.65 4.88
CA ARG A 64 11.54 -10.45 4.86
C ARG A 64 10.93 -10.97 6.16
N ARG A 65 10.30 -10.09 6.91
CA ARG A 65 9.61 -10.43 8.15
C ARG A 65 8.11 -10.29 8.01
N ILE A 66 7.37 -11.26 8.53
CA ILE A 66 5.92 -11.16 8.71
C ILE A 66 5.60 -11.37 10.18
N THR A 67 4.64 -10.60 10.68
CA THR A 67 4.09 -10.79 12.02
C THR A 67 2.66 -11.27 11.88
N LEU A 68 2.36 -12.40 12.51
CA LEU A 68 1.03 -13.01 12.58
C LEU A 68 0.50 -12.85 14.00
N THR A 69 -0.80 -12.59 14.12
CA THR A 69 -1.51 -12.73 15.38
C THR A 69 -2.11 -14.12 15.49
N PHE A 70 -1.90 -14.79 16.62
CA PHE A 70 -2.51 -16.08 16.92
C PHE A 70 -3.47 -15.93 18.09
N THR A 71 -4.77 -16.01 17.81
CA THR A 71 -5.83 -15.88 18.80
C THR A 71 -6.89 -16.95 18.57
N ASN A 72 -7.30 -17.65 19.63
CA ASN A 72 -8.35 -18.68 19.58
C ASN A 72 -8.10 -19.76 18.51
N GLY A 73 -6.84 -20.14 18.29
CA GLY A 73 -6.48 -21.17 17.30
C GLY A 73 -6.39 -20.68 15.85
N HIS A 74 -6.61 -19.39 15.58
CA HIS A 74 -6.56 -18.82 14.24
C HIS A 74 -5.40 -17.85 14.05
N TYR A 75 -4.73 -17.94 12.90
CA TYR A 75 -3.72 -16.98 12.48
C TYR A 75 -4.36 -15.84 11.68
N SER A 76 -4.03 -14.61 12.04
CA SER A 76 -4.34 -13.41 11.27
C SER A 76 -3.06 -12.65 10.96
N LEU A 77 -3.00 -11.92 9.84
CA LEU A 77 -1.87 -11.06 9.55
C LEU A 77 -1.94 -9.83 10.44
N LEU A 78 -0.85 -9.46 11.11
CA LEU A 78 -0.77 -8.18 11.82
C LEU A 78 -0.39 -7.08 10.82
N PRO A 79 -1.31 -6.18 10.43
CA PRO A 79 -0.95 -5.06 9.58
C PRO A 79 -0.10 -4.07 10.37
N ASN A 80 0.85 -3.42 9.70
CA ASN A 80 1.53 -2.27 10.27
C ASN A 80 0.53 -1.09 10.35
N PRO A 81 0.22 -0.55 11.54
CA PRO A 81 -0.80 0.49 11.71
C PRO A 81 -0.44 1.80 11.00
N ASP A 82 0.84 2.11 10.85
CA ASP A 82 1.31 3.31 10.15
C ASP A 82 1.24 3.16 8.63
N ARG A 83 1.03 1.92 8.14
CA ARG A 83 0.94 1.64 6.73
C ARG A 83 -0.43 2.06 6.21
N LYS A 84 -0.45 3.19 5.52
CA LYS A 84 -1.65 3.63 4.80
C LYS A 84 -1.91 2.65 3.66
N HIS A 85 -3.17 2.26 3.48
CA HIS A 85 -3.64 1.46 2.35
C HIS A 85 -4.57 2.29 1.48
N PRO A 86 -4.49 2.17 0.14
CA PRO A 86 -5.39 2.90 -0.75
C PRO A 86 -6.83 2.64 -0.34
N SER A 87 -7.53 3.72 0.00
CA SER A 87 -8.96 3.65 0.29
C SER A 87 -9.70 3.59 -1.04
N PHE A 88 -10.39 2.47 -1.27
CA PHE A 88 -11.30 2.30 -2.40
C PHE A 88 -12.73 2.74 -2.02
N GLU A 89 -12.85 3.79 -1.18
CA GLU A 89 -14.14 4.28 -0.69
C GLU A 89 -15.06 4.78 -1.81
N CYS A 90 -14.49 5.21 -2.94
CA CYS A 90 -15.26 5.61 -4.11
C CYS A 90 -15.88 4.39 -4.78
N LYS A 91 -17.13 4.07 -4.42
CA LYS A 91 -17.96 3.04 -5.07
C LYS A 91 -18.24 3.32 -6.55
N ARG A 92 -17.95 4.53 -7.05
CA ARG A 92 -18.15 4.95 -8.44
C ARG A 92 -16.87 5.55 -9.00
N PRO A 93 -16.48 5.21 -10.24
CA PRO A 93 -15.27 5.72 -10.87
C PRO A 93 -15.37 7.24 -11.11
N LYS A 94 -14.32 7.97 -10.71
CA LYS A 94 -14.21 9.42 -10.92
C LYS A 94 -14.03 9.70 -12.39
N LYS A 95 -14.90 10.55 -12.95
CA LYS A 95 -14.80 10.97 -14.35
C LYS A 95 -13.61 11.91 -14.53
N PRO A 96 -12.69 11.65 -15.47
CA PRO A 96 -11.60 12.57 -15.75
C PRO A 96 -12.13 13.88 -16.32
N ILE A 97 -11.52 14.97 -15.91
CA ILE A 97 -11.74 16.30 -16.49
C ILE A 97 -10.36 16.90 -16.73
N THR A 98 -10.11 17.34 -17.97
CA THR A 98 -8.88 18.08 -18.28
C THR A 98 -9.12 19.56 -18.12
N TYR A 99 -8.13 20.28 -17.61
CA TYR A 99 -8.23 21.72 -17.48
C TYR A 99 -6.92 22.43 -17.80
N ARG A 100 -7.02 23.70 -18.19
CA ARG A 100 -5.89 24.59 -18.45
C ARG A 100 -6.15 25.93 -17.77
N GLU A 101 -5.24 26.32 -16.90
CA GLU A 101 -5.25 27.63 -16.24
C GLU A 101 -4.44 28.62 -17.10
N ASN A 102 -5.06 29.75 -17.47
CA ASN A 102 -4.42 30.87 -18.13
C ASN A 102 -4.13 31.95 -17.07
N GLU A 103 -2.91 31.99 -16.56
CA GLU A 103 -2.48 32.95 -15.52
C GLU A 103 -2.67 34.42 -15.95
N VAL A 104 -2.52 34.72 -17.24
CA VAL A 104 -2.62 36.09 -17.79
C VAL A 104 -4.05 36.60 -17.88
N LYS A 105 -5.02 35.71 -18.12
CA LYS A 105 -6.43 36.07 -18.32
C LYS A 105 -7.31 35.71 -17.13
N ASP A 106 -6.74 35.11 -16.09
CA ASP A 106 -7.45 34.53 -14.95
C ASP A 106 -8.65 33.66 -15.41
N THR A 107 -8.43 32.82 -16.44
CA THR A 107 -9.46 31.91 -16.95
C THR A 107 -8.99 30.46 -16.90
N VAL A 108 -9.91 29.56 -16.57
CA VAL A 108 -9.73 28.12 -16.64
C VAL A 108 -10.60 27.57 -17.74
N GLU A 109 -9.98 26.92 -18.70
CA GLU A 109 -10.69 26.13 -19.71
C GLU A 109 -10.77 24.69 -19.21
N ILE A 110 -11.96 24.12 -19.23
CA ILE A 110 -12.28 22.80 -18.69
C ILE A 110 -12.89 21.97 -19.81
N TYR A 111 -12.47 20.71 -19.94
CA TYR A 111 -13.00 19.78 -20.91
C TYR A 111 -13.40 18.46 -20.24
N ASN A 112 -14.65 18.06 -20.47
CA ASN A 112 -15.28 16.88 -19.87
C ASN A 112 -15.45 15.71 -20.87
N GLY A 113 -14.86 15.80 -22.06
CA GLY A 113 -15.04 14.82 -23.14
C GLY A 113 -16.17 15.14 -24.12
N LYS A 114 -16.92 16.23 -23.93
CA LYS A 114 -17.96 16.70 -24.85
C LYS A 114 -17.74 18.14 -25.27
N GLU A 115 -17.63 19.04 -24.30
CA GLU A 115 -17.58 20.49 -24.53
C GLU A 115 -16.44 21.13 -23.75
N ILE A 116 -15.88 22.19 -24.34
CA ILE A 116 -14.91 23.07 -23.67
C ILE A 116 -15.70 24.20 -23.01
N GLN A 117 -15.63 24.27 -21.68
CA GLN A 117 -16.24 25.33 -20.89
C GLN A 117 -15.14 26.20 -20.30
N SER A 118 -15.27 27.52 -20.47
CA SER A 118 -14.37 28.49 -19.85
C SER A 118 -15.02 29.09 -18.61
N THR A 119 -14.32 29.06 -17.48
CA THR A 119 -14.74 29.67 -16.20
C THR A 119 -13.63 30.57 -15.68
N THR A 120 -13.97 31.67 -15.00
CA THR A 120 -13.00 32.57 -14.38
C THR A 120 -12.26 31.87 -13.22
N ALA A 121 -10.93 31.96 -13.21
CA ALA A 121 -10.01 31.25 -12.32
C ALA A 121 -10.00 31.76 -10.87
N SER A 122 -10.40 33.01 -10.62
CA SER A 122 -10.56 33.55 -9.25
C SER A 122 -11.72 32.96 -8.43
N SER A 123 -12.58 32.11 -9.00
CA SER A 123 -13.69 31.57 -8.24
C SER A 123 -13.21 30.46 -7.29
N GLN A 124 -13.30 30.70 -5.98
CA GLN A 124 -13.24 29.67 -4.94
C GLN A 124 -14.09 28.41 -5.28
N GLN A 125 -15.08 28.55 -6.16
CA GLN A 125 -15.88 27.45 -6.70
C GLN A 125 -15.03 26.46 -7.51
N PHE A 126 -14.07 26.89 -8.33
CA PHE A 126 -13.21 25.97 -9.08
C PHE A 126 -12.32 25.16 -8.16
N GLN A 127 -11.76 25.79 -7.11
CA GLN A 127 -11.01 25.06 -6.09
C GLN A 127 -11.90 24.04 -5.36
N LYS A 128 -13.11 24.43 -4.94
CA LYS A 128 -14.09 23.50 -4.33
C LYS A 128 -14.48 22.36 -5.28
N LEU A 129 -14.63 22.64 -6.58
CA LEU A 129 -14.92 21.65 -7.61
C LEU A 129 -13.75 20.70 -7.83
N LYS A 130 -12.51 21.19 -7.80
CA LYS A 130 -11.28 20.41 -7.96
C LYS A 130 -11.13 19.31 -6.89
N PHE A 131 -11.63 19.58 -5.67
CA PHE A 131 -11.67 18.63 -4.57
C PHE A 131 -12.99 17.85 -4.46
N SER A 132 -13.88 17.96 -5.45
CA SER A 132 -15.12 17.20 -5.45
C SER A 132 -14.87 15.71 -5.65
N LYS A 133 -15.65 14.86 -4.96
CA LYS A 133 -15.46 13.40 -4.98
C LYS A 133 -15.82 12.74 -6.32
N ASN A 134 -16.55 13.42 -7.19
CA ASN A 134 -17.13 12.82 -8.40
C ASN A 134 -16.21 12.91 -9.64
N TYR A 135 -15.27 13.84 -9.62
CA TYR A 135 -14.44 14.18 -10.77
C TYR A 135 -12.96 14.12 -10.41
N SER A 136 -12.14 13.82 -11.42
CA SER A 136 -10.69 13.81 -11.31
C SER A 136 -10.13 14.87 -12.25
N PHE A 137 -9.75 16.00 -11.69
CA PHE A 137 -9.20 17.12 -12.45
C PHE A 137 -7.71 16.90 -12.72
N VAL A 138 -7.33 16.93 -13.99
CA VAL A 138 -5.94 16.75 -14.43
C VAL A 138 -5.54 17.93 -15.31
N PRO A 139 -4.41 18.60 -15.00
CA PRO A 139 -3.94 19.71 -15.82
C PRO A 139 -3.43 19.22 -17.18
N ALA A 140 -3.76 19.94 -18.25
CA ALA A 140 -3.16 19.74 -19.56
C ALA A 140 -1.72 20.27 -19.59
N LYS A 141 -0.86 19.67 -20.42
CA LYS A 141 0.52 20.16 -20.61
C LYS A 141 0.51 21.50 -21.35
N ARG A 142 1.54 22.33 -21.14
CA ARG A 142 1.64 23.72 -21.65
C ARG A 142 1.37 23.88 -23.17
N GLN A 143 1.59 22.84 -23.98
CA GLN A 143 1.41 22.87 -25.44
C GLN A 143 0.37 21.86 -25.96
N GLU A 144 -0.35 21.19 -25.07
CA GLU A 144 -1.31 20.13 -25.43
C GLU A 144 -2.73 20.70 -25.54
N LEU A 145 -3.46 20.30 -26.58
CA LEU A 145 -4.90 20.59 -26.68
C LEU A 145 -5.66 19.80 -25.61
N LEU A 146 -6.71 20.39 -25.02
CA LEU A 146 -7.49 19.76 -23.94
C LEU A 146 -8.06 18.39 -24.30
N GLU A 147 -8.49 18.23 -25.55
CA GLU A 147 -9.00 16.97 -26.10
C GLU A 147 -7.91 15.90 -26.18
N LYS A 148 -6.73 16.26 -26.68
CA LYS A 148 -5.57 15.36 -26.73
C LYS A 148 -5.14 14.93 -25.33
N ALA A 149 -5.13 15.87 -24.38
CA ALA A 149 -4.86 15.57 -22.98
C ALA A 149 -5.89 14.58 -22.40
N TYR A 150 -7.17 14.74 -22.73
CA TYR A 150 -8.24 13.86 -22.24
C TYR A 150 -8.08 12.43 -22.77
N ILE A 151 -7.82 12.28 -24.07
CA ILE A 151 -7.55 10.98 -24.70
C ILE A 151 -6.30 10.34 -24.07
N ARG A 152 -5.23 11.10 -23.91
CA ARG A 152 -3.97 10.63 -23.30
C ARG A 152 -4.20 10.11 -21.89
N ILE A 153 -4.92 10.83 -21.04
CA ILE A 153 -5.17 10.42 -19.64
C ILE A 153 -5.97 9.12 -19.58
N ASN A 154 -6.97 8.95 -20.43
CA ASN A 154 -7.73 7.69 -20.48
C ASN A 154 -6.84 6.53 -20.93
N ALA A 155 -6.03 6.74 -21.98
CA ALA A 155 -5.08 5.73 -22.44
C ALA A 155 -4.03 5.38 -21.37
N GLU A 156 -3.48 6.36 -20.65
CA GLU A 156 -2.53 6.15 -19.54
C GLU A 156 -3.18 5.37 -18.39
N ARG A 157 -4.45 5.65 -18.07
CA ARG A 157 -5.21 4.92 -17.04
C ARG A 157 -5.45 3.48 -17.42
N ASP A 158 -5.89 3.23 -18.65
CA ASP A 158 -6.14 1.88 -19.15
C ASP A 158 -4.85 1.07 -19.20
N ALA A 159 -3.75 1.66 -19.71
CA ALA A 159 -2.45 1.03 -19.70
C ALA A 159 -1.99 0.67 -18.28
N PHE A 160 -2.13 1.59 -17.32
CA PHE A 160 -1.80 1.33 -15.92
C PHE A 160 -2.63 0.20 -15.32
N LEU A 161 -3.94 0.16 -15.59
CA LEU A 161 -4.80 -0.92 -15.12
C LEU A 161 -4.38 -2.28 -15.69
N GLN A 162 -3.97 -2.34 -16.96
CA GLN A 162 -3.51 -3.57 -17.58
C GLN A 162 -2.17 -4.05 -17.01
N GLU A 163 -1.20 -3.15 -16.82
CA GLU A 163 0.08 -3.52 -16.22
C GLU A 163 -0.08 -3.99 -14.76
N THR A 164 -0.92 -3.30 -13.98
CA THR A 164 -1.16 -3.67 -12.58
C THR A 164 -1.93 -4.99 -12.44
N LYS A 165 -2.82 -5.32 -13.39
CA LYS A 165 -3.42 -6.66 -13.51
C LYS A 165 -2.39 -7.77 -13.72
N LYS A 166 -1.39 -7.56 -14.57
CA LYS A 166 -0.31 -8.55 -14.79
C LYS A 166 0.49 -8.81 -13.52
N LEU A 167 0.64 -7.79 -12.66
CA LEU A 167 1.29 -7.90 -11.36
C LEU A 167 0.41 -8.56 -10.28
N GLY A 168 -0.83 -8.94 -10.62
CA GLY A 168 -1.78 -9.54 -9.67
C GLY A 168 -2.42 -8.54 -8.70
N ILE A 169 -2.29 -7.23 -8.98
CA ILE A 169 -2.84 -6.16 -8.14
C ILE A 169 -3.62 -5.19 -9.05
N PRO A 170 -4.85 -5.51 -9.48
CA PRO A 170 -5.59 -4.63 -10.38
C PRO A 170 -5.92 -3.30 -9.69
N ILE A 171 -5.32 -2.19 -10.15
CA ILE A 171 -5.55 -0.86 -9.59
C ILE A 171 -6.19 0.03 -10.64
N ASP A 172 -7.43 0.42 -10.38
CA ASP A 172 -8.11 1.43 -11.17
C ASP A 172 -7.95 2.81 -10.50
N ILE A 173 -7.21 3.71 -11.15
CA ILE A 173 -6.96 5.08 -10.68
C ILE A 173 -8.26 5.86 -10.50
N SER A 174 -9.30 5.54 -11.27
CA SER A 174 -10.59 6.24 -11.19
C SER A 174 -11.35 5.94 -9.89
N LEU A 175 -11.10 4.79 -9.27
CA LEU A 175 -11.74 4.37 -8.02
C LEU A 175 -10.93 4.80 -6.78
N LEU A 176 -9.74 5.35 -6.98
CA LEU A 176 -8.89 5.78 -5.89
C LEU A 176 -9.35 7.13 -5.34
N ASP A 177 -9.46 7.20 -4.01
CA ASP A 177 -9.57 8.49 -3.34
C ASP A 177 -8.22 9.17 -3.10
N TRP A 178 -7.14 8.41 -3.30
CA TRP A 178 -5.77 8.86 -3.08
C TRP A 178 -5.21 9.66 -4.24
N ASN A 179 -4.25 10.53 -3.91
CA ASN A 179 -3.40 11.18 -4.90
C ASN A 179 -2.51 10.10 -5.58
N ILE A 180 -2.34 10.21 -6.89
CA ILE A 180 -1.42 9.40 -7.71
C ILE A 180 -0.05 9.22 -7.04
N LYS A 181 0.50 10.27 -6.41
CA LYS A 181 1.79 10.19 -5.68
C LYS A 181 1.75 9.18 -4.53
N LYS A 182 0.68 9.18 -3.74
CA LYS A 182 0.50 8.22 -2.63
C LYS A 182 0.34 6.81 -3.16
N THR A 183 -0.42 6.65 -4.25
CA THR A 183 -0.59 5.36 -4.93
C THR A 183 0.74 4.84 -5.46
N ALA A 184 1.56 5.71 -6.07
CA ALA A 184 2.88 5.36 -6.59
C ALA A 184 3.83 4.91 -5.47
N LEU A 185 3.89 5.65 -4.37
CA LEU A 185 4.70 5.27 -3.20
C LEU A 185 4.23 3.94 -2.60
N TRP A 186 2.92 3.74 -2.50
CA TRP A 186 2.36 2.48 -2.03
C TRP A 186 2.67 1.32 -2.97
N LEU A 187 2.55 1.51 -4.29
CA LEU A 187 2.89 0.50 -5.29
C LEU A 187 4.39 0.17 -5.24
N PHE A 188 5.24 1.19 -5.15
CA PHE A 188 6.67 1.03 -4.99
C PHE A 188 6.98 0.20 -3.74
N GLU A 189 6.45 0.58 -2.58
CA GLU A 189 6.64 -0.16 -1.33
C GLU A 189 6.08 -1.60 -1.40
N LYS A 190 4.99 -1.84 -2.15
CA LYS A 190 4.46 -3.19 -2.35
C LYS A 190 5.37 -4.04 -3.22
N LEU A 191 5.85 -3.51 -4.33
CA LEU A 191 6.66 -4.26 -5.29
C LEU A 191 8.15 -4.34 -4.88
N SER A 192 8.61 -3.43 -4.04
CA SER A 192 9.97 -3.40 -3.51
C SER A 192 10.21 -4.59 -2.60
N VAL A 193 11.09 -5.48 -3.03
CA VAL A 193 11.48 -6.68 -2.27
C VAL A 193 12.44 -6.36 -1.12
N GLY A 194 13.27 -5.32 -1.28
CA GLY A 194 14.44 -5.07 -0.41
C GLY A 194 14.27 -3.93 0.60
N ILE A 195 13.12 -3.27 0.66
CA ILE A 195 12.86 -2.23 1.67
C ILE A 195 11.99 -2.88 2.74
N PRO A 196 12.57 -3.34 3.86
CA PRO A 196 11.76 -3.76 4.98
C PRO A 196 10.89 -2.57 5.41
N ALA A 197 9.63 -2.83 5.71
CA ALA A 197 8.78 -1.79 6.27
C ALA A 197 9.43 -1.30 7.58
N ASN A 198 9.28 -0.01 7.91
CA ASN A 198 9.62 0.46 9.24
C ASN A 198 8.77 -0.36 10.22
N GLU A 199 9.43 -1.27 10.96
CA GLU A 199 8.76 -2.03 12.01
C GLU A 199 8.41 -1.02 13.12
N PRO A 200 7.19 -1.09 13.69
CA PRO A 200 6.91 -0.34 14.91
C PRO A 200 7.93 -0.75 15.98
N LEU A 201 8.33 0.21 16.82
CA LEU A 201 9.32 0.02 17.87
C LEU A 201 8.98 -1.25 18.67
N ASP A 202 9.87 -2.24 18.66
CA ASP A 202 9.63 -3.50 19.37
C ASP A 202 9.53 -3.24 20.88
N ALA A 203 8.74 -4.02 21.63
CA ALA A 203 8.58 -3.81 23.07
C ALA A 203 9.90 -3.96 23.84
N PHE A 204 10.77 -4.88 23.41
CA PHE A 204 12.11 -5.01 24.00
C PHE A 204 13.03 -3.87 23.61
N GLU A 205 12.98 -3.43 22.35
CA GLU A 205 13.72 -2.26 21.86
C GLU A 205 13.28 -0.98 22.58
N ALA A 206 11.97 -0.78 22.75
CA ALA A 206 11.37 0.30 23.51
C ALA A 206 11.84 0.31 24.96
N GLN A 207 11.86 -0.87 25.61
CA GLN A 207 12.35 -1.00 26.98
C GLN A 207 13.84 -0.69 27.08
N TRP A 208 14.65 -1.12 26.10
CA TRP A 208 16.07 -0.81 26.03
C TRP A 208 16.32 0.68 25.84
N ILE A 209 15.62 1.33 24.90
CA ILE A 209 15.71 2.77 24.66
C ILE A 209 15.30 3.55 25.91
N SER A 210 14.20 3.15 26.56
CA SER A 210 13.76 3.75 27.83
C SER A 210 14.83 3.63 28.92
N LYS A 211 15.43 2.44 29.08
CA LYS A 211 16.52 2.22 30.05
C LYS A 211 17.78 3.03 29.73
N ALA A 212 18.15 3.15 28.46
CA ALA A 212 19.27 3.98 28.03
C ALA A 212 19.01 5.47 28.30
N MET A 213 17.79 5.95 28.10
CA MET A 213 17.38 7.33 28.40
C MET A 213 17.39 7.64 29.90
N MET A 214 17.07 6.68 30.77
CA MET A 214 17.12 6.88 32.23
C MET A 214 18.52 7.25 32.72
N GLY A 215 19.59 6.75 32.07
CA GLY A 215 20.97 7.07 32.46
C GLY A 215 21.30 8.57 32.38
N GLY A 216 20.80 9.26 31.35
CA GLY A 216 20.98 10.71 31.21
C GLY A 216 20.20 11.52 32.24
N ILE A 217 19.02 11.05 32.63
CA ILE A 217 18.16 11.71 33.64
C ILE A 217 18.77 11.57 35.04
N ILE A 218 19.29 10.39 35.39
CA ILE A 218 19.95 10.14 36.67
C ILE A 218 21.20 11.03 36.82
N TRP A 219 21.95 11.24 35.74
CA TRP A 219 23.13 12.09 35.76
C TRP A 219 22.80 13.59 35.86
N ALA A 220 21.67 14.02 35.29
CA ALA A 220 21.19 15.41 35.40
C ALA A 220 20.62 15.78 36.77
N GLN A 221 20.16 14.80 37.56
CA GLN A 221 19.67 15.02 38.94
C GLN A 221 20.79 15.07 39.99
N ASN A 222 21.99 14.59 39.65
CA ASN A 222 23.15 14.54 40.54
C ASN A 222 24.12 15.72 40.36
N ASN A 223 23.75 16.73 39.56
CA ASN A 223 24.39 18.05 39.48
C ASN A 223 23.43 19.13 40.00
#